data_AF-A0A975LDN2-F1
#
_entry.id   AF-A0A975LDN2-F1
#
_cell.length_a   1.000
_cell.length_b   1.000
_cell.length_c   1.000
_cell.angle_alpha   90.00
_cell.angle_beta   90.00
_cell.angle_gamma   90.00
#
_symmetry.space_group_name_H-M   'P 1'
#
loop_
_entity.id
_entity.type
_entity.pdbx_description
1 polymer ?
#
loop_
_entity_poly.entity_id
_entity_poly.type
_entity_poly.pdbx_seq_one_letter_code
_entity_poly.pdbx_strand_id
1 'polypeptide(L)'
;MAFSVDMDRISRPASETVRSQCEMYGRFLDNRCFYPVKYWWLEEVDQTLSALGVNEVRVEYLAGDQDDGDSWSAKSVGLADEQARAVTPERIAEIEDPYTREAVTAVLGWIRTAAGRGHGIIGFFH
;
A
#
# COMPACT_ATOMS: atom_id res chain seq x y z
N MET A 1 7.96 3.75 3.70
CA MET A 1 7.37 4.72 2.75
C MET A 1 6.59 3.95 1.69
N ALA A 2 5.62 4.56 1.02
CA ALA A 2 4.91 3.94 -0.10
C ALA A 2 4.67 4.95 -1.24
N PHE A 3 4.70 4.48 -2.48
CA PHE A 3 4.51 5.29 -3.68
C PHE A 3 3.55 4.60 -4.65
N SER A 4 2.66 5.37 -5.25
CA SER A 4 1.89 4.95 -6.43
C SER A 4 2.68 5.30 -7.69
N VAL A 5 3.00 4.32 -8.53
CA VAL A 5 3.84 4.55 -9.71
C VAL A 5 3.38 3.73 -10.92
N ASP A 6 3.59 4.31 -12.11
CA ASP A 6 3.50 3.60 -13.38
C ASP A 6 4.67 2.61 -13.45
N MET A 7 4.36 1.31 -13.38
CA MET A 7 5.37 0.26 -13.27
C MET A 7 6.26 0.17 -14.51
N ASP A 8 5.78 0.62 -15.68
CA ASP A 8 6.57 0.63 -16.92
C ASP A 8 7.64 1.73 -16.92
N ARG A 9 7.54 2.72 -16.01
CA ARG A 9 8.55 3.76 -15.81
C ARG A 9 9.63 3.38 -14.80
N ILE A 10 9.40 2.33 -14.02
CA ILE A 10 10.41 1.80 -13.11
C ILE A 10 11.30 0.85 -13.90
N SER A 11 12.55 1.23 -14.05
CA SER A 11 13.57 0.43 -14.70
C SER A 11 14.65 0.06 -13.68
N ARG A 12 15.44 -1.00 -13.90
CA ARG A 12 16.60 -1.30 -13.05
C ARG A 12 17.93 -0.99 -13.77
N PRO A 13 18.17 0.23 -14.28
CA PRO A 13 19.47 0.59 -14.77
C PRO A 13 20.43 0.60 -13.58
N ALA A 14 21.67 0.17 -13.79
CA ALA A 14 22.64 -0.06 -12.72
C ALA A 14 23.03 1.17 -11.88
N SER A 15 22.53 2.37 -12.22
CA SER A 15 22.89 3.65 -11.61
C SER A 15 21.82 4.28 -10.71
N GLU A 16 20.59 3.76 -10.68
CA GLU A 16 19.48 4.36 -9.91
C GLU A 16 18.73 3.31 -9.08
N THR A 17 18.35 3.65 -7.84
CA THR A 17 17.57 2.76 -6.97
C THR A 17 16.09 2.81 -7.37
N VAL A 18 15.31 1.80 -6.95
CA VAL A 18 13.85 1.83 -7.16
C VAL A 18 13.25 3.00 -6.37
N ARG A 19 13.80 3.30 -5.19
CA ARG A 19 13.42 4.47 -4.38
C ARG A 19 13.56 5.78 -5.14
N SER A 20 14.71 6.08 -5.75
CA SER A 20 14.93 7.36 -6.44
C SER A 20 13.97 7.52 -7.63
N GLN A 21 13.66 6.44 -8.33
CA GLN A 21 12.71 6.46 -9.44
C GLN A 21 11.27 6.65 -8.95
N CYS A 22 10.88 6.03 -7.83
CA CYS A 22 9.60 6.29 -7.18
C CYS A 22 9.45 7.75 -6.74
N GLU A 23 10.51 8.38 -6.24
CA GLU A 23 10.51 9.80 -5.89
C GLU A 23 10.38 10.72 -7.12
N MET A 24 10.98 10.32 -8.25
CA MET A 24 10.96 11.11 -9.48
C MET A 24 9.65 10.97 -10.27
N TYR A 25 9.11 9.75 -10.39
CA TYR A 25 7.98 9.44 -11.28
C TYR A 25 6.70 9.05 -10.54
N GLY A 26 6.82 8.67 -9.28
CA GLY A 26 5.70 8.22 -8.46
C GLY A 26 4.99 9.36 -7.74
N ARG A 27 3.92 8.98 -7.06
CA ARG A 27 3.21 9.84 -6.10
C ARG A 27 3.38 9.24 -4.71
N PHE A 28 3.93 10.00 -3.79
CA PHE A 28 4.02 9.59 -2.38
C PHE A 28 2.62 9.31 -1.81
N LEU A 29 2.53 8.21 -1.07
CA LEU A 29 1.36 7.76 -0.35
C LEU A 29 1.63 7.92 1.14
N ASP A 30 0.82 8.72 1.82
CA ASP A 30 1.03 9.04 3.23
C ASP A 30 0.98 7.76 4.08
N ASN A 31 2.11 7.45 4.72
CA ASN A 31 2.32 6.24 5.51
C ASN A 31 2.75 6.54 6.95
N ARG A 32 2.42 7.73 7.47
CA ARG A 32 2.76 8.12 8.84
C ARG A 32 2.20 7.18 9.90
N CYS A 33 1.03 6.58 9.67
CA CYS A 33 0.45 5.57 10.57
C CYS A 33 1.34 4.33 10.73
N PHE A 34 2.24 4.04 9.79
CA PHE A 34 3.19 2.93 9.86
C PHE A 34 4.55 3.30 10.47
N TYR A 35 4.72 4.50 11.04
CA TYR A 35 5.99 4.92 11.62
C TYR A 35 5.89 5.23 13.13
N PRO A 36 6.78 4.67 13.98
CA PRO A 36 7.79 3.65 13.66
C PRO A 36 7.14 2.29 13.33
N VAL A 37 7.74 1.53 12.41
CA VAL A 37 7.17 0.24 11.99
C VAL A 37 7.25 -0.77 13.15
N LYS A 38 6.13 -1.41 13.45
CA LYS A 38 6.04 -2.49 14.44
C LYS A 38 5.67 -3.80 13.72
N TYR A 39 6.62 -4.60 13.25
CA TYR A 39 6.35 -5.77 12.39
C TYR A 39 5.13 -6.63 12.79
N TRP A 40 4.91 -6.88 14.09
CA TRP A 40 3.79 -7.67 14.59
C TRP A 40 2.40 -7.10 14.28
N TRP A 41 2.29 -5.79 13.98
CA TRP A 41 1.01 -5.13 13.71
C TRP A 41 0.62 -5.14 12.22
N LEU A 42 1.56 -5.44 11.30
CA LEU A 42 1.25 -5.45 9.87
C LEU A 42 0.33 -6.63 9.53
N GLU A 43 0.54 -7.76 10.21
CA GLU A 43 -0.33 -8.92 10.14
C GLU A 43 -1.77 -8.57 10.61
N GLU A 44 -1.91 -7.77 11.67
CA GLU A 44 -3.22 -7.33 12.18
C GLU A 44 -3.96 -6.44 11.18
N VAL A 45 -3.24 -5.55 10.49
CA VAL A 45 -3.79 -4.73 9.40
C VAL A 45 -4.25 -5.63 8.25
N ASP A 46 -3.45 -6.64 7.86
CA ASP A 46 -3.79 -7.58 6.79
C ASP A 46 -4.99 -8.46 7.15
N GLN A 47 -5.07 -8.94 8.39
CA GLN A 47 -6.23 -9.68 8.90
C GLN A 47 -7.49 -8.81 8.87
N THR A 48 -7.38 -7.53 9.24
CA THR A 48 -8.51 -6.59 9.23
C THR A 48 -8.96 -6.27 7.80
N LEU A 49 -8.04 -6.06 6.86
CA LEU A 49 -8.35 -5.89 5.44
C LEU A 49 -9.06 -7.13 4.87
N SER A 50 -8.57 -8.32 5.21
CA SER A 50 -9.18 -9.59 4.81
C SER A 50 -10.61 -9.76 5.35
N ALA A 51 -10.84 -9.41 6.63
CA ALA A 51 -12.17 -9.40 7.24
C ALA A 51 -13.13 -8.40 6.58
N LEU A 52 -12.60 -7.30 6.04
CA LEU A 52 -13.35 -6.35 5.22
C LEU A 52 -13.62 -6.86 3.80
N GLY A 53 -12.93 -7.91 3.35
CA GLY A 53 -13.08 -8.54 2.03
C GLY A 53 -11.95 -8.18 1.05
N VAL A 54 -10.94 -7.42 1.48
CA VAL A 54 -9.79 -7.02 0.66
C VAL A 54 -8.65 -8.01 0.89
N ASN A 55 -8.41 -8.89 -0.10
CA ASN A 55 -7.51 -10.04 0.02
C ASN A 55 -6.39 -10.07 -1.02
N GLU A 56 -6.48 -9.23 -2.06
CA GLU A 56 -5.51 -9.26 -3.17
C GLU A 56 -4.14 -8.66 -2.79
N VAL A 57 -4.10 -7.82 -1.75
CA VAL A 57 -2.89 -7.12 -1.32
C VAL A 57 -2.58 -7.43 0.13
N ARG A 58 -1.29 -7.40 0.46
CA ARG A 58 -0.75 -7.66 1.80
C ARG A 58 0.26 -6.59 2.14
N VAL A 59 -0.01 -5.82 3.19
CA VAL A 59 0.81 -4.71 3.68
C VAL A 59 2.09 -5.25 4.30
N GLU A 60 2.03 -6.40 4.97
CA GLU A 60 3.21 -7.03 5.57
C GLU A 60 4.31 -7.33 4.54
N TYR A 61 3.93 -7.62 3.29
CA TYR A 61 4.84 -7.90 2.19
C TYR A 61 5.12 -6.68 1.31
N LEU A 62 4.57 -5.51 1.63
CA LEU A 62 4.85 -4.28 0.88
C LEU A 62 6.08 -3.54 1.43
N ALA A 63 6.62 -3.98 2.56
CA ALA A 63 7.79 -3.38 3.17
C ALA A 63 9.06 -4.13 2.74
N GLY A 64 9.52 -3.87 1.52
CA GLY A 64 10.79 -4.43 1.03
C GLY A 64 12.01 -3.66 1.52
N ASP A 65 13.19 -4.04 1.03
CA ASP A 65 14.47 -3.41 1.37
C ASP A 65 14.47 -1.90 1.08
N GLN A 66 15.39 -1.15 1.72
CA GLN A 66 15.44 0.30 1.67
C GLN A 66 15.49 0.84 0.23
N ASP A 67 16.23 0.19 -0.67
CA ASP A 67 16.48 0.72 -2.02
C ASP A 67 15.66 0.02 -3.13
N ASP A 68 15.34 -1.26 -2.95
CA ASP A 68 14.60 -2.05 -3.94
C ASP A 68 13.09 -2.07 -3.69
N GLY A 69 12.68 -1.97 -2.42
CA GLY A 69 11.28 -2.05 -2.01
C GLY A 69 10.59 -3.37 -2.40
N ASP A 70 9.32 -3.47 -2.04
CA ASP A 70 8.42 -4.51 -2.53
C ASP A 70 7.20 -3.87 -3.19
N SER A 71 6.50 -4.61 -4.04
CA SER A 71 5.48 -4.02 -4.89
C SER A 71 4.18 -4.82 -5.00
N TRP A 72 3.10 -4.08 -5.14
CA TRP A 72 1.84 -4.56 -5.70
C TRP A 72 1.73 -4.11 -7.15
N SER A 73 1.46 -5.07 -8.04
CA SER A 73 1.28 -4.78 -9.46
C SER A 73 0.04 -3.90 -9.70
N ALA A 74 -0.01 -3.17 -10.82
CA ALA A 74 -1.20 -2.41 -11.22
C ALA A 74 -2.46 -3.30 -11.33
N LYS A 75 -2.29 -4.56 -11.75
CA LYS A 75 -3.37 -5.55 -11.80
C LYS A 75 -3.89 -5.89 -10.40
N SER A 76 -2.99 -6.20 -9.46
CA SER A 76 -3.37 -6.51 -8.08
C SER A 76 -4.01 -5.31 -7.39
N VAL A 77 -3.49 -4.10 -7.62
CA VAL A 77 -4.11 -2.86 -7.13
C VAL A 77 -5.52 -2.66 -7.70
N GLY A 78 -5.74 -2.93 -8.98
CA GLY A 78 -7.06 -2.85 -9.61
C GLY A 78 -8.07 -3.83 -9.01
N LEU A 79 -7.66 -5.09 -8.81
CA LEU A 79 -8.50 -6.11 -8.16
C LEU A 79 -8.77 -5.76 -6.68
N ALA A 80 -7.78 -5.22 -5.96
CA ALA A 80 -7.98 -4.72 -4.60
C ALA A 80 -8.95 -3.53 -4.55
N ASP A 81 -8.97 -2.66 -5.57
CA ASP A 81 -9.94 -1.55 -5.65
C ASP A 81 -11.37 -2.07 -5.83
N GLU A 82 -11.57 -3.08 -6.67
CA GLU A 82 -12.88 -3.74 -6.82
C GLU A 82 -13.37 -4.30 -5.48
N GLN A 83 -12.50 -4.93 -4.71
CA GLN A 83 -12.80 -5.42 -3.35
C GLN A 83 -13.08 -4.26 -2.39
N ALA A 84 -12.26 -3.21 -2.43
CA ALA A 84 -12.36 -2.04 -1.55
C ALA A 84 -13.67 -1.24 -1.74
N ARG A 85 -14.30 -1.29 -2.92
CA ARG A 85 -15.61 -0.63 -3.17
C ARG A 85 -16.75 -1.19 -2.34
N ALA A 86 -16.63 -2.45 -1.88
CA ALA A 86 -17.60 -3.06 -0.98
C ALA A 86 -17.39 -2.67 0.50
N VAL A 87 -16.31 -1.97 0.83
CA VAL A 87 -16.00 -1.51 2.18
C VAL A 87 -16.65 -0.15 2.42
N THR A 88 -17.65 -0.11 3.32
CA THR A 88 -18.36 1.12 3.65
C THR A 88 -17.70 1.85 4.82
N PRO A 89 -17.91 3.18 4.98
CA PRO A 89 -17.43 3.92 6.14
C PRO A 89 -17.89 3.35 7.48
N GLU A 90 -19.10 2.77 7.54
CA GLU A 90 -19.64 2.15 8.75
C GLU A 90 -18.83 0.91 9.16
N ARG A 91 -18.46 0.06 8.19
CA ARG A 91 -17.60 -1.11 8.45
C ARG A 91 -16.21 -0.71 8.93
N ILE A 92 -15.68 0.43 8.45
CA ILE A 92 -14.41 0.98 8.94
C ILE A 92 -14.57 1.50 10.38
N ALA A 93 -15.70 2.15 10.70
CA ALA A 93 -15.96 2.68 12.03
C ALA A 93 -16.10 1.58 13.11
N GLU A 94 -16.49 0.36 12.72
CA GLU A 94 -16.57 -0.81 13.60
C GLU A 94 -15.21 -1.36 14.05
N ILE A 95 -14.09 -1.01 13.39
CA ILE A 95 -12.75 -1.44 13.80
C ILE A 95 -12.42 -0.80 15.15
N GLU A 96 -12.28 -1.59 16.22
CA GLU A 96 -12.13 -1.06 17.59
C GLU A 96 -10.80 -0.32 17.80
N ASP A 97 -9.69 -0.91 17.38
CA ASP A 97 -8.36 -0.31 17.55
C ASP A 97 -8.19 0.91 16.63
N PRO A 98 -7.99 2.13 17.18
CA PRO A 98 -7.87 3.34 16.37
C PRO A 98 -6.66 3.33 15.44
N TYR A 99 -5.56 2.66 15.82
CA TYR A 99 -4.35 2.62 14.99
C TYR A 99 -4.54 1.70 13.78
N THR A 100 -5.10 0.50 13.98
CA THR A 100 -5.51 -0.41 12.90
C THR A 100 -6.55 0.26 12.01
N ARG A 101 -7.54 0.97 12.57
CA ARG A 101 -8.53 1.73 11.79
C ARG A 101 -7.88 2.78 10.90
N GLU A 102 -6.95 3.56 11.43
CA GLU A 102 -6.19 4.57 10.68
C GLU A 102 -5.37 3.93 9.56
N ALA A 103 -4.65 2.85 9.85
CA ALA A 103 -3.84 2.10 8.89
C ALA A 103 -4.68 1.52 7.74
N VAL A 104 -5.78 0.83 8.07
CA VAL A 104 -6.73 0.29 7.08
C VAL A 104 -7.30 1.41 6.21
N THR A 105 -7.69 2.53 6.83
CA THR A 105 -8.20 3.70 6.09
C THR A 105 -7.17 4.25 5.11
N ALA A 106 -5.90 4.35 5.55
CA ALA A 106 -4.79 4.78 4.71
C ALA A 106 -4.58 3.83 3.52
N VAL A 107 -4.50 2.51 3.76
CA VAL A 107 -4.30 1.51 2.71
C VAL A 107 -5.43 1.50 1.69
N LEU A 108 -6.69 1.59 2.13
CA LEU A 108 -7.83 1.74 1.22
C LEU A 108 -7.73 3.04 0.39
N GLY A 109 -7.22 4.12 0.99
CA GLY A 109 -6.93 5.37 0.29
C GLY A 109 -5.81 5.22 -0.76
N TRP A 110 -4.77 4.46 -0.44
CA TRP A 110 -3.67 4.15 -1.35
C TRP A 110 -4.15 3.37 -2.57
N ILE A 111 -4.91 2.28 -2.33
CA ILE A 111 -5.50 1.43 -3.37
C ILE A 111 -6.32 2.28 -4.34
N ARG A 112 -7.28 3.07 -3.83
CA ARG A 112 -8.12 3.93 -4.67
C ARG A 112 -7.31 4.96 -5.48
N THR A 113 -6.29 5.56 -4.85
CA THR A 113 -5.42 6.55 -5.50
C THR A 113 -4.62 5.95 -6.64
N ALA A 114 -4.06 4.76 -6.44
CA ALA A 114 -3.24 4.08 -7.44
C ALA A 114 -4.10 3.45 -8.55
N ALA A 115 -5.20 2.79 -8.19
CA ALA A 115 -6.14 2.19 -9.14
C ALA A 115 -6.73 3.22 -10.09
N GLY A 116 -7.11 4.40 -9.58
CA GLY A 116 -7.61 5.51 -10.41
C GLY A 116 -6.61 6.04 -11.44
N ARG A 117 -5.35 5.61 -11.37
CA ARG A 117 -4.27 5.95 -12.31
C ARG A 117 -3.78 4.77 -13.13
N GLY A 118 -4.29 3.55 -12.89
CA GLY A 118 -3.72 2.32 -13.46
C GLY A 118 -2.30 2.03 -12.95
N HIS A 119 -1.93 2.54 -11.77
CA HIS A 119 -0.59 2.40 -11.20
C HIS A 119 -0.47 1.17 -10.28
N GLY A 120 0.75 0.70 -10.10
CA GLY A 120 1.12 -0.17 -8.98
C GLY A 120 1.44 0.63 -7.72
N ILE A 121 1.76 -0.08 -6.63
CA ILE A 121 2.26 0.51 -5.39
C ILE A 121 3.60 -0.13 -5.04
N ILE A 122 4.60 0.68 -4.69
CA ILE A 122 5.90 0.21 -4.19
C ILE A 122 6.09 0.74 -2.78
N GLY A 123 6.41 -0.13 -1.83
CA GLY A 123 6.73 0.23 -0.46
C GLY A 123 8.17 -0.09 -0.09
N PHE A 124 8.70 0.69 0.84
CA PHE A 124 10.07 0.62 1.32
C PHE A 124 10.09 0.61 2.84
N PHE A 125 10.94 -0.21 3.45
CA PHE A 125 11.30 -0.03 4.85
C PHE A 125 11.96 1.33 5.08
N HIS A 126 11.68 1.91 6.25
CA HIS A 126 12.34 3.13 6.68
C HIS A 126 13.10 2.91 7.98
#